data_AF-A0A7L7MIM7-F1
#
_entry.id   AF-A0A7L7MIM7-F1
#
_cell.length_a   1.000
_cell.length_b   1.000
_cell.length_c   1.000
_cell.angle_alpha   90.00
_cell.angle_beta   90.00
_cell.angle_gamma   90.00
#
_symmetry.space_group_name_H-M   'P 1'
#
loop_
_entity.id
_entity.type
_entity.pdbx_description
1 polymer ?
#
loop_
_entity_poly.entity_id
_entity_poly.type
_entity_poly.pdbx_seq_one_letter_code
_entity_poly.pdbx_strand_id
1 'polypeptide(L)' 'MTRQDSAGFGGLAWKKSSYSGANGQCVEVATPSPTSIAVRDSKNPGGPALSFSAEAWSAFVADVTGGAFGNV' A
#
# COMPACT_ATOMS: atom_id res chain seq x y z
N MET A 1 4.74 4.11 11.81
CA MET A 1 4.01 3.04 11.10
C MET A 1 2.95 2.48 12.06
N THR A 2 1.72 2.96 11.95
CA THR A 2 0.63 2.58 12.85
C THR A 2 -0.18 1.48 12.17
N ARG A 3 -0.41 0.35 12.85
CA ARG A 3 -1.33 -0.69 12.38
C ARG A 3 -2.75 -0.17 12.59
N GLN A 4 -3.50 0.02 11.51
CA GLN A 4 -4.92 0.33 11.59
C GLN A 4 -5.72 -0.95 11.25
N ASP A 5 -6.76 -1.20 12.04
CA ASP A 5 -7.60 -2.39 11.94
C ASP A 5 -8.57 -2.32 10.76
N SER A 6 -9.17 -3.47 10.46
CA SER A 6 -10.01 -3.74 9.30
C SER A 6 -11.26 -2.85 9.19
N ALA A 7 -11.73 -2.24 10.29
CA ALA A 7 -12.90 -1.37 10.28
C ALA A 7 -12.58 0.06 9.78
N GLY A 8 -11.32 0.50 9.89
CA GLY A 8 -10.88 1.83 9.46
C GLY A 8 -10.72 2.02 7.95
N PHE A 9 -10.71 0.92 7.17
CA PHE A 9 -10.39 0.98 5.74
C PHE A 9 -11.38 0.29 4.80
N GLY A 10 -12.46 -0.29 5.33
CA GLY A 10 -13.47 -1.00 4.54
C GLY A 10 -14.19 -0.13 3.50
N GLY A 11 -14.24 1.19 3.72
CA GLY A 11 -14.89 2.17 2.82
C GLY A 11 -13.97 2.89 1.84
N LEU A 12 -12.68 2.52 1.75
CA LEU A 12 -11.74 3.22 0.87
C LEU A 12 -11.81 2.75 -0.59
N ALA A 13 -11.51 3.68 -1.51
CA ALA A 13 -11.31 3.37 -2.92
C ALA A 13 -9.95 2.70 -3.14
N TRP A 14 -9.93 1.37 -3.00
CA TRP A 14 -8.73 0.55 -3.19
C TRP A 14 -8.39 0.36 -4.68
N LYS A 15 -7.13 0.61 -5.04
CA LYS A 15 -6.57 0.33 -6.36
C LYS A 15 -5.63 -0.87 -6.29
N LYS A 16 -5.95 -1.92 -7.05
CA LYS A 16 -5.14 -3.13 -7.17
C LYS A 16 -3.97 -2.92 -8.13
N SER A 17 -2.81 -3.47 -7.81
CA SER A 17 -1.64 -3.44 -8.70
C SER A 17 -1.88 -4.28 -9.96
N SER A 18 -1.48 -3.76 -11.13
CA SER A 18 -1.56 -4.48 -12.42
C SER A 18 -0.64 -5.69 -12.52
N TYR A 19 0.33 -5.83 -11.61
CA TYR A 19 1.20 -7.01 -11.48
C TYR A 19 0.55 -8.15 -10.69
N SER A 20 -0.69 -7.96 -10.23
CA SER A 20 -1.50 -8.97 -9.53
C SER A 20 -2.07 -10.00 -10.51
N GLY A 21 -1.22 -10.91 -11.00
CA GLY A 21 -1.62 -12.06 -11.81
C GLY A 21 -1.98 -13.29 -10.98
N ALA A 22 -2.36 -14.40 -11.64
CA ALA A 22 -2.81 -15.64 -10.99
C ALA A 22 -1.82 -16.26 -9.98
N ASN A 23 -0.53 -15.92 -10.07
CA ASN A 23 0.54 -16.46 -9.21
C ASN A 23 1.27 -15.39 -8.37
N GLY A 24 0.84 -14.12 -8.40
CA GLY A 24 1.62 -12.99 -7.85
C GLY A 24 1.18 -12.56 -6.45
N GLN A 25 2.09 -11.95 -5.69
CA GLN A 25 1.81 -11.32 -4.40
C GLN A 25 1.10 -9.98 -4.64
N CYS A 26 -0.19 -9.91 -4.32
CA CYS A 26 -1.06 -8.83 -4.76
C CYS A 26 -1.15 -7.77 -3.67
N VAL A 27 -0.81 -6.52 -3.99
CA VAL A 27 -0.99 -5.37 -3.11
C VAL A 27 -2.08 -4.44 -3.64
N GLU A 28 -2.86 -3.88 -2.73
CA GLU A 28 -3.80 -2.79 -2.99
C GLU A 28 -3.36 -1.54 -2.24
N VAL A 29 -3.56 -0.39 -2.87
CA VAL A 29 -3.27 0.93 -2.28
C VAL A 29 -4.52 1.79 -2.28
N ALA A 30 -4.68 2.61 -1.25
CA ALA A 30 -5.75 3.60 -1.17
C ALA A 30 -5.22 4.91 -0.57
N THR A 31 -5.88 6.01 -0.91
CA THR A 31 -5.60 7.36 -0.40
C THR A 31 -6.74 7.79 0.53
N PRO A 32 -6.76 7.37 1.82
CA PRO A 32 -7.79 7.78 2.77
C PRO A 32 -7.89 9.30 2.95
N SER A 33 -6.78 10.02 2.80
CA SER A 33 -6.70 11.47 2.88
C SER A 33 -5.55 11.98 2.00
N PRO A 34 -5.45 13.30 1.75
CA PRO A 34 -4.33 13.88 1.00
C PRO A 34 -2.95 13.64 1.64
N THR A 35 -2.91 13.33 2.93
CA THR A 35 -1.68 13.18 3.71
C THR A 35 -1.38 11.74 4.11
N SER A 36 -2.22 10.78 3.73
CA SER A 36 -2.10 9.38 4.17
C SER A 36 -2.31 8.40 3.01
N ILE A 37 -1.48 7.37 2.99
CA ILE A 37 -1.49 6.25 2.05
C ILE A 37 -1.69 4.97 2.84
N ALA A 38 -2.66 4.17 2.44
CA ALA A 38 -2.91 2.84 2.99
C ALA A 38 -2.48 1.76 1.99
N VAL A 39 -1.85 0.70 2.48
CA VAL A 39 -1.40 -0.45 1.68
C VAL A 39 -1.87 -1.73 2.36
N ARG A 40 -2.51 -2.64 1.61
CA ARG A 40 -2.90 -3.95 2.12
C ARG A 40 -2.58 -5.08 1.14
N ASP A 41 -2.58 -6.30 1.67
CA ASP A 41 -2.53 -7.51 0.88
C ASP A 41 -3.91 -7.77 0.23
N SER A 42 -3.94 -7.97 -1.09
CA SER A 42 -5.20 -8.19 -1.81
C SER A 42 -5.80 -9.57 -1.56
N LYS A 43 -5.00 -10.54 -1.06
CA LYS A 43 -5.48 -11.90 -0.74
C LYS A 43 -6.20 -11.92 0.60
N ASN A 44 -5.91 -10.96 1.48
CA ASN A 44 -6.57 -10.75 2.75
C ASN A 44 -7.14 -9.32 2.85
N PRO A 45 -8.19 -8.98 2.08
CA PRO A 45 -8.75 -7.62 2.05
C PRO A 45 -9.39 -7.20 3.39
N GLY A 46 -9.80 -8.17 4.22
CA GLY A 46 -10.28 -7.95 5.59
C GLY A 46 -9.16 -7.96 6.64
N GLY A 47 -7.91 -8.16 6.24
CA GLY A 47 -6.74 -8.11 7.10
C GLY A 47 -6.31 -6.68 7.44
N PRO A 48 -5.28 -6.54 8.31
CA PRO A 48 -4.74 -5.23 8.67
C PRO A 48 -4.10 -4.56 7.46
N ALA A 49 -4.28 -3.24 7.34
CA ALA A 49 -3.58 -2.42 6.35
C ALA A 49 -2.50 -1.57 7.03
N LEU A 50 -1.43 -1.31 6.28
CA LEU A 50 -0.34 -0.45 6.68
C LEU A 50 -0.66 0.99 6.26
N SER A 51 -0.46 1.96 7.17
CA SER A 51 -0.62 3.37 6.85
C SER A 51 0.71 4.12 6.91
N PHE A 52 0.93 4.97 5.91
CA PHE A 52 2.09 5.81 5.72
C PHE A 52 1.64 7.26 5.50
N SER A 53 2.47 8.22 5.88
CA SER A 53 2.31 9.61 5.42
C SER A 53 2.56 9.70 3.91
N ALA A 54 1.89 10.62 3.21
CA ALA A 54 2.12 10.88 1.80
C ALA A 54 3.59 11.23 1.48
N GLU A 55 4.26 11.96 2.37
CA GLU A 55 5.67 12.35 2.22
C GLU A 55 6.60 11.13 2.23
N ALA A 56 6.51 10.29 3.27
CA ALA A 56 7.29 9.06 3.38
C ALA A 56 7.01 8.09 2.22
N TRP A 57 5.76 7.97 1.78
CA TRP A 57 5.41 7.15 0.62
C TRP A 57 6.06 7.67 -0.67
N SER A 58 6.03 8.99 -0.89
CA SER A 58 6.65 9.61 -2.07
C SER A 58 8.16 9.43 -2.09
N ALA A 59 8.82 9.59 -0.93
CA ALA A 59 10.26 9.33 -0.78
C ALA A 59 10.59 7.87 -1.08
N PHE A 60 9.83 6.93 -0.51
CA PHE A 60 10.01 5.50 -0.78
C PHE A 60 9.89 5.15 -2.27
N VAL A 61 8.87 5.68 -2.97
CA VAL A 61 8.69 5.43 -4.41
C VAL A 61 9.84 6.02 -5.22
N ALA A 62 10.32 7.21 -4.86
CA ALA A 62 11.48 7.84 -5.51
C ALA A 62 12.73 6.97 -5.35
N ASP A 63 13.00 6.47 -4.15
CA ASP A 63 14.15 5.61 -3.85
C ASP A 63 14.08 4.27 -4.60
N VAL A 64 12.90 3.62 -4.62
CA VAL A 64 12.69 2.36 -5.37
C VAL A 64 12.90 2.58 -6.87
N THR A 65 12.35 3.66 -7.42
CA THR A 65 12.47 3.96 -8.86
C THR A 65 13.91 4.36 -9.22
N GLY A 66 14.61 5.04 -8.31
CA GLY A 66 16.02 5.40 -8.45
C GLY A 66 17.00 4.25 -8.24
N GLY A 67 16.51 3.04 -7.90
CA GLY A 67 17.35 1.87 -7.67
C GLY A 67 18.13 1.90 -6.36
N ALA A 68 17.74 2.75 -5.40
CA ALA A 68 18.43 2.90 -4.12
C ALA A 68 18.51 1.60 -3.30
N PHE A 69 17.59 0.66 -3.56
CA PHE A 69 17.53 -0.61 -2.84
C PHE A 69 18.25 -1.77 -3.56
N GLY A 70 18.82 -1.59 -4.76
CA GLY A 70 19.56 -2.65 -5.46
C GLY A 70 18.75 -3.95 -5.65
N ASN A 71 19.45 -5.08 -5.90
CA ASN A 71 18.81 -6.39 -6.03
C ASN A 71 18.53 -6.97 -4.63
N VAL A 72 17.39 -6.61 -4.04
CA VAL A 72 16.86 -7.24 -2.82
C VAL A 72 16.35 -8.66 -3.07
#